data_AF-A0A7Z9H588-F1
#
_entry.id   AF-A0A7Z9H588-F1
#
_cell.length_a   1.000
_cell.length_b   1.000
_cell.length_c   1.000
_cell.angle_alpha   90.00
_cell.angle_beta   90.00
_cell.angle_gamma   90.00
#
_symmetry.space_group_name_H-M   'P 1'
#
loop_
_entity.id
_entity.type
_entity.pdbx_description
1 polymer ?
#
loop_
_entity_poly.entity_id
_entity_poly.type
_entity_poly.pdbx_seq_one_letter_code
_entity_poly.pdbx_strand_id
1 'polypeptide(L)'
;MRSFEIWKYFLILLLVPALHGGESNEFARRPLDLPSGGRGADSEDEEIPETIVFYGDQYEGNAFFWVLDRSGSMMLGGRLDGLKEEMISAIDQLSSTAEFGMVSFSWDFDLFSPLPVRATSHQRLAAAEWVHQLTPSGPTFLLQATEECLALASMSHRNRRTMIIVGDGEPSGPGIAETLEGIISANAEMLPINTILVGDSNLGFDFFNTLAGLTGGNFRHHP
;
A
#
# COMPACT_ATOMS: atom_id res chain seq x y z
N MET A 1 23.63 -31.71 -20.78
CA MET A 1 25.03 -32.08 -20.47
C MET A 1 25.91 -31.84 -21.69
N ARG A 2 26.66 -30.73 -21.71
CA ARG A 2 27.77 -30.51 -22.64
C ARG A 2 28.93 -29.90 -21.84
N SER A 3 29.91 -30.75 -21.60
CA SER A 3 31.26 -30.45 -21.11
C SER A 3 32.01 -29.62 -22.14
N PHE A 4 32.90 -28.72 -21.75
CA PHE A 4 34.27 -28.70 -22.29
C PHE A 4 35.22 -27.86 -21.40
N GLU A 5 36.38 -28.46 -21.20
CA GLU A 5 37.45 -28.19 -20.24
C GLU A 5 38.43 -27.07 -20.61
N ILE A 6 39.27 -26.75 -19.61
CA ILE A 6 40.22 -25.64 -19.44
C ILE A 6 41.61 -25.97 -20.03
N TRP A 7 42.33 -24.96 -20.58
CA TRP A 7 43.81 -24.91 -20.57
C TRP A 7 44.31 -23.46 -20.85
N LYS A 8 44.99 -22.77 -19.91
CA LYS A 8 46.43 -22.75 -19.54
C LYS A 8 47.38 -22.11 -20.58
N TYR A 9 47.94 -20.95 -20.24
CA TYR A 9 49.29 -20.45 -20.60
C TYR A 9 49.79 -19.56 -19.44
N PHE A 10 50.88 -19.87 -18.69
CA PHE A 10 52.33 -19.59 -18.92
C PHE A 10 52.64 -18.05 -18.94
N LEU A 11 53.67 -17.42 -18.31
CA LEU A 11 54.92 -17.82 -17.63
C LEU A 11 55.73 -16.55 -17.19
N ILE A 12 56.53 -16.64 -16.10
CA ILE A 12 57.80 -15.92 -15.72
C ILE A 12 57.74 -14.39 -15.42
N LEU A 13 58.02 -13.87 -14.21
CA LEU A 13 59.22 -13.83 -13.31
C LEU A 13 60.28 -12.79 -13.72
N LEU A 14 60.52 -11.76 -12.90
CA LEU A 14 61.84 -11.15 -12.69
C LEU A 14 61.87 -10.27 -11.43
N LEU A 15 62.98 -10.36 -10.73
CA LEU A 15 63.28 -9.90 -9.38
C LEU A 15 64.47 -8.92 -9.48
N VAL A 16 64.39 -7.76 -8.81
CA VAL A 16 65.55 -6.88 -8.61
C VAL A 16 65.47 -6.26 -7.21
N PRO A 17 66.49 -6.39 -6.35
CA PRO A 17 66.59 -5.66 -5.09
C PRO A 17 67.50 -4.43 -5.23
N ALA A 18 67.18 -3.35 -4.53
CA ALA A 18 68.12 -2.27 -4.25
C ALA A 18 67.98 -1.82 -2.80
N LEU A 19 69.02 -2.08 -2.02
CA LEU A 19 69.27 -1.52 -0.68
C LEU A 19 69.65 -0.03 -0.80
N HIS A 20 69.12 0.82 0.07
CA HIS A 20 69.77 2.06 0.55
C HIS A 20 69.30 2.34 1.98
N GLY A 21 70.26 2.59 2.87
CA GLY A 21 70.06 2.78 4.31
C GLY A 21 69.80 4.23 4.74
N GLY A 22 69.60 4.41 6.05
CA GLY A 22 69.60 5.69 6.75
C GLY A 22 68.71 5.66 8.00
N GLU A 23 69.33 5.62 9.19
CA GLU A 23 68.67 5.87 10.48
C GLU A 23 68.53 7.39 10.72
N SER A 24 67.37 7.87 11.19
CA SER A 24 67.22 8.68 12.41
C SER A 24 65.80 9.23 12.60
N ASN A 25 65.23 8.80 13.73
CA ASN A 25 64.24 9.38 14.63
C ASN A 25 63.54 10.72 14.27
N GLU A 26 62.21 10.70 14.07
CA GLU A 26 61.31 11.77 14.54
C GLU A 26 59.86 11.28 14.67
N PHE A 27 59.23 11.64 15.79
CA PHE A 27 57.84 11.34 16.17
C PHE A 27 56.85 11.90 15.12
N ALA A 28 56.43 11.08 14.15
CA ALA A 28 55.34 11.41 13.24
C ALA A 28 54.19 10.42 13.43
N ARG A 29 53.03 10.98 13.78
CA ARG A 29 51.76 10.28 14.00
C ARG A 29 51.48 9.33 12.84
N ARG A 30 51.30 8.03 13.13
CA ARG A 30 50.86 7.06 12.13
C ARG A 30 49.50 7.53 11.57
N PRO A 31 49.34 7.69 10.25
CA PRO A 31 48.01 7.80 9.69
C PRO A 31 47.25 6.52 10.03
N LEU A 32 46.05 6.70 10.57
CA LEU A 32 45.15 5.61 10.92
C LEU A 32 44.69 4.95 9.60
N ASP A 33 45.27 3.80 9.27
CA ASP A 33 44.78 2.93 8.20
C ASP A 33 43.37 2.44 8.59
N LEU A 34 42.36 3.16 8.13
CA LEU A 34 41.01 2.65 8.08
C LEU A 34 40.97 1.65 6.92
N PRO A 35 40.61 0.37 7.14
CA PRO A 35 40.34 -0.53 6.03
C PRO A 35 39.22 0.08 5.20
N SER A 36 39.54 0.43 3.95
CA SER A 36 38.57 0.79 2.90
C SER A 36 37.77 -0.46 2.53
N GLY A 37 36.92 -0.89 3.46
CA GLY A 37 35.99 -2.01 3.36
C GLY A 37 34.59 -1.54 3.03
N GLY A 38 34.45 -0.63 2.05
CA GLY A 38 33.15 -0.33 1.43
C GLY A 38 32.87 -1.34 0.32
N ARG A 39 32.80 -2.63 0.67
CA ARG A 39 32.16 -3.62 -0.20
C ARG A 39 30.74 -3.11 -0.35
N GLY A 40 30.33 -2.79 -1.58
CA GLY A 40 28.94 -2.42 -1.88
C GLY A 40 28.04 -3.48 -1.27
N ALA A 41 27.50 -3.17 -0.10
CA ALA A 41 26.25 -3.73 0.31
C ALA A 41 25.31 -3.17 -0.75
N ASP A 42 24.76 -4.06 -1.58
CA ASP A 42 23.46 -3.82 -2.17
C ASP A 42 22.63 -3.23 -1.04
N SER A 43 22.41 -1.91 -1.07
CA SER A 43 21.34 -1.35 -0.29
C SER A 43 20.13 -1.98 -0.95
N GLU A 44 19.60 -3.02 -0.32
CA GLU A 44 18.17 -3.24 -0.36
C GLU A 44 17.61 -1.89 0.09
N ASP A 45 17.34 -1.01 -0.89
CA ASP A 45 16.77 0.30 -0.66
C ASP A 45 15.45 0.01 0.04
N GLU A 46 15.47 0.10 1.37
CA GLU A 46 14.34 -0.19 2.22
C GLU A 46 13.25 0.79 1.78
N GLU A 47 12.27 0.29 1.01
CA GLU A 47 11.22 1.15 0.44
C GLU A 47 10.50 1.81 1.60
N ILE A 48 10.80 3.11 1.78
CA ILE A 48 10.21 3.92 2.83
C ILE A 48 8.71 3.96 2.54
N PRO A 49 7.86 3.58 3.50
CA PRO A 49 6.42 3.68 3.33
C PRO A 49 6.04 5.12 3.04
N GLU A 50 5.13 5.30 2.11
CA GLU A 50 4.57 6.60 1.82
C GLU A 50 3.39 6.87 2.75
N THR A 51 3.14 8.15 3.01
CA THR A 51 2.01 8.59 3.82
C THR A 51 1.04 9.35 2.94
N ILE A 52 -0.23 8.95 2.95
CA ILE A 52 -1.32 9.72 2.37
C ILE A 52 -2.21 10.30 3.47
N VAL A 53 -2.87 11.42 3.18
CA VAL A 53 -3.96 11.96 3.99
C VAL A 53 -5.28 11.67 3.30
N PHE A 54 -6.22 11.09 4.05
CA PHE A 54 -7.56 10.78 3.55
C PHE A 54 -8.58 10.96 4.69
N TYR A 55 -9.60 11.80 4.48
CA TYR A 55 -10.52 12.25 5.54
C TYR A 55 -9.83 12.85 6.79
N GLY A 56 -8.64 13.41 6.60
CA GLY A 56 -7.85 14.04 7.65
C GLY A 56 -7.03 13.09 8.53
N ASP A 57 -7.09 11.78 8.31
CA ASP A 57 -6.20 10.80 8.93
C ASP A 57 -5.01 10.49 8.01
N GLN A 58 -3.90 10.05 8.62
CA GLN A 58 -2.69 9.63 7.91
C GLN A 58 -2.64 8.11 7.80
N TYR A 59 -2.36 7.64 6.59
CA TYR A 59 -2.23 6.21 6.29
C TYR A 59 -0.87 5.96 5.66
N GLU A 60 -0.10 5.04 6.25
CA GLU A 60 1.23 4.66 5.75
C GLU A 60 1.17 3.38 4.93
N GLY A 61 1.89 3.31 3.81
CA GLY A 61 1.94 2.11 2.97
C GLY A 61 2.75 2.29 1.69
N ASN A 62 3.03 1.19 1.01
CA ASN A 62 3.49 1.18 -0.38
C ASN A 62 2.48 0.54 -1.34
N ALA A 63 1.35 0.04 -0.80
CA ALA A 63 0.16 -0.25 -1.58
C ALA A 63 -1.13 0.10 -0.83
N PHE A 64 -2.10 0.66 -1.55
CA PHE A 64 -3.34 1.19 -0.97
C PHE A 64 -4.57 0.59 -1.66
N PHE A 65 -5.52 0.10 -0.86
CA PHE A 65 -6.71 -0.59 -1.33
C PHE A 65 -7.95 0.03 -0.71
N TRP A 66 -8.85 0.52 -1.55
CA TRP A 66 -10.07 1.18 -1.11
C TRP A 66 -11.33 0.40 -1.45
N VAL A 67 -12.28 0.42 -0.51
CA VAL A 67 -13.66 -0.02 -0.72
C VAL A 67 -14.56 1.21 -0.55
N LEU A 68 -15.25 1.61 -1.61
CA LEU A 68 -15.92 2.90 -1.74
C LEU A 68 -17.44 2.71 -1.82
N ASP A 69 -18.16 3.19 -0.82
CA ASP A 69 -19.61 3.16 -0.84
C ASP A 69 -20.18 4.09 -1.91
N ARG A 70 -21.05 3.54 -2.76
CA ARG A 70 -21.89 4.28 -3.71
C ARG A 70 -23.36 3.89 -3.55
N SER A 71 -23.77 3.48 -2.35
CA SER A 71 -25.16 3.21 -2.01
C SER A 71 -26.04 4.46 -2.19
N GLY A 72 -27.36 4.27 -2.24
CA GLY A 72 -28.30 5.37 -2.45
C GLY A 72 -28.24 6.47 -1.38
N SER A 73 -27.86 6.12 -0.14
CA SER A 73 -27.71 7.07 0.97
C SER A 73 -26.57 8.07 0.75
N MET A 74 -25.56 7.71 -0.04
CA MET A 74 -24.43 8.59 -0.38
C MET A 74 -24.84 9.84 -1.19
N MET A 75 -26.06 9.89 -1.72
CA MET A 75 -26.63 11.11 -2.34
C MET A 75 -26.95 12.20 -1.31
N LEU A 76 -27.18 11.84 -0.05
CA LEU A 76 -27.58 12.78 0.99
C LEU A 76 -26.41 13.70 1.36
N GLY A 77 -26.67 15.00 1.46
CA GLY A 77 -25.70 15.97 1.96
C GLY A 77 -24.41 16.11 1.15
N GLY A 78 -24.36 15.64 -0.10
CA GLY A 78 -23.15 15.69 -0.93
C GLY A 78 -22.06 14.69 -0.53
N ARG A 79 -22.39 13.65 0.25
CA ARG A 79 -21.42 12.66 0.74
C ARG A 79 -20.61 11.99 -0.37
N LEU A 80 -21.26 11.59 -1.47
CA LEU A 80 -20.56 11.01 -2.62
C LEU A 80 -19.63 12.01 -3.29
N ASP A 81 -20.03 13.28 -3.40
CA ASP A 81 -19.16 14.32 -3.99
C ASP A 81 -17.94 14.57 -3.10
N GLY A 82 -18.13 14.64 -1.78
CA GLY A 82 -17.03 14.70 -0.81
C GLY A 82 -16.10 13.48 -0.89
N LEU A 83 -16.67 12.27 -1.03
CA LEU A 83 -15.89 11.05 -1.24
C LEU A 83 -15.04 11.13 -2.51
N LYS A 84 -15.60 11.64 -3.61
CA LYS A 84 -14.86 11.82 -4.86
C LYS A 84 -13.71 12.79 -4.69
N GLU A 85 -13.93 13.93 -4.06
CA GLU A 85 -12.89 14.94 -3.79
C GLU A 85 -11.76 14.38 -2.93
N GLU A 86 -12.09 13.72 -1.82
CA GLU A 86 -11.11 13.07 -0.94
C GLU A 86 -10.33 11.97 -1.66
N MET A 87 -11.01 11.15 -2.47
CA MET A 87 -10.35 10.07 -3.21
C MET A 87 -9.39 10.59 -4.29
N ILE A 88 -9.79 11.61 -5.03
CA ILE A 88 -8.91 12.23 -6.04
C ILE A 88 -7.69 12.84 -5.36
N SER A 89 -7.89 13.54 -4.24
CA SER A 89 -6.79 14.06 -3.42
C SER A 89 -5.86 12.95 -2.93
N ALA A 90 -6.40 11.82 -2.46
CA ALA A 90 -5.59 10.67 -2.02
C ALA A 90 -4.78 10.04 -3.17
N ILE A 91 -5.39 9.89 -4.35
CA ILE A 91 -4.72 9.35 -5.54
C ILE A 91 -3.55 10.25 -5.96
N ASP A 92 -3.71 11.58 -5.91
CA ASP A 92 -2.67 12.53 -6.30
C ASP A 92 -1.44 12.50 -5.37
N GLN A 93 -1.62 12.08 -4.12
CA GLN A 93 -0.54 11.93 -3.14
C GLN A 93 0.31 10.66 -3.36
N LEU A 94 -0.22 9.64 -4.05
CA LEU A 94 0.51 8.39 -4.29
C LEU A 94 1.74 8.63 -5.17
N SER A 95 2.91 8.12 -4.78
CA SER A 95 4.05 8.13 -5.68
C SER A 95 3.90 7.10 -6.81
N SER A 96 4.68 7.27 -7.87
CA SER A 96 4.71 6.33 -9.00
C SER A 96 5.22 4.91 -8.67
N THR A 97 5.77 4.70 -7.47
CA THR A 97 6.18 3.38 -6.96
C THR A 97 5.09 2.68 -6.16
N ALA A 98 4.11 3.40 -5.63
CA ALA A 98 2.99 2.80 -4.93
C ALA A 98 2.10 1.99 -5.87
N GLU A 99 1.54 0.89 -5.36
CA GLU A 99 0.45 0.16 -6.01
C GLU A 99 -0.89 0.56 -5.41
N PHE A 100 -1.96 0.45 -6.18
CA PHE A 100 -3.29 0.64 -5.63
C PHE A 100 -4.38 -0.15 -6.36
N GLY A 101 -5.49 -0.33 -5.65
CA GLY A 101 -6.73 -0.89 -6.17
C GLY A 101 -7.93 -0.22 -5.51
N MET A 102 -9.06 -0.19 -6.23
CA MET A 102 -10.31 0.37 -5.71
C MET A 102 -11.47 -0.50 -6.14
N VAL A 103 -12.40 -0.69 -5.21
CA VAL A 103 -13.68 -1.36 -5.43
C VAL A 103 -14.76 -0.38 -4.99
N SER A 104 -15.73 -0.07 -5.85
CA SER A 104 -16.94 0.66 -5.44
C SER A 104 -18.08 -0.33 -5.21
N PHE A 105 -19.02 -0.01 -4.32
CA PHE A 105 -20.09 -0.95 -3.99
C PHE A 105 -21.46 -0.32 -3.71
N SER A 106 -22.50 -1.09 -4.02
CA SER A 106 -23.89 -0.91 -3.59
C SER A 106 -24.57 -2.28 -3.43
N TRP A 107 -25.60 -2.65 -4.23
CA TRP A 107 -26.04 -4.05 -4.34
C TRP A 107 -25.06 -4.91 -5.15
N ASP A 108 -24.24 -4.28 -5.97
CA ASP A 108 -23.19 -4.83 -6.80
C ASP A 108 -21.85 -4.16 -6.45
N PHE A 109 -20.79 -4.53 -7.15
CA PHE A 109 -19.51 -3.86 -7.04
C PHE A 109 -18.89 -3.64 -8.42
N ASP A 110 -18.06 -2.61 -8.52
CA ASP A 110 -17.23 -2.35 -9.69
C ASP A 110 -15.77 -2.21 -9.27
N LEU A 111 -14.90 -2.85 -10.04
CA LEU A 111 -13.45 -2.77 -9.89
C LEU A 111 -12.91 -1.65 -10.77
N PHE A 112 -12.04 -0.80 -10.23
CA PHE A 112 -11.26 0.12 -11.06
C PHE A 112 -10.35 -0.65 -12.04
N SER A 113 -9.70 -1.70 -11.53
CA SER A 113 -8.82 -2.58 -12.30
C SER A 113 -8.90 -4.00 -11.73
N PRO A 114 -8.83 -5.05 -12.57
CA PRO A 114 -8.84 -6.45 -12.10
C PRO A 114 -7.54 -6.87 -11.40
N LEU A 115 -6.49 -6.04 -11.46
CA LEU A 115 -5.21 -6.24 -10.78
C LEU A 115 -4.76 -4.94 -10.11
N PRO A 116 -3.98 -4.99 -9.02
CA PRO A 116 -3.30 -3.82 -8.49
C PRO A 116 -2.47 -3.13 -9.57
N VAL A 117 -2.54 -1.80 -9.64
CA VAL A 117 -1.79 -1.03 -10.63
C VAL A 117 -0.83 -0.06 -9.94
N ARG A 118 0.30 0.21 -10.59
CA ARG A 118 1.20 1.26 -10.13
C ARG A 118 0.59 2.64 -10.37
N ALA A 119 0.78 3.56 -9.42
CA ALA A 119 0.32 4.95 -9.48
C ALA A 119 1.13 5.84 -10.46
N THR A 120 1.31 5.37 -11.69
CA THR A 120 1.80 6.19 -12.81
C THR A 120 0.83 7.34 -13.10
N SER A 121 1.31 8.42 -13.72
CA SER A 121 0.44 9.55 -14.08
C SER A 121 -0.78 9.15 -14.91
N HIS A 122 -0.64 8.16 -15.80
CA HIS A 122 -1.75 7.62 -16.58
C HIS A 122 -2.77 6.88 -15.71
N GLN A 123 -2.31 6.01 -14.80
CA GLN A 123 -3.20 5.25 -13.93
C GLN A 123 -3.90 6.13 -12.89
N ARG A 124 -3.22 7.15 -12.37
CA ARG A 124 -3.84 8.14 -11.47
C ARG A 124 -4.94 8.95 -12.17
N LEU A 125 -4.69 9.39 -13.41
CA LEU A 125 -5.71 10.08 -14.21
C LEU A 125 -6.92 9.18 -14.50
N ALA A 126 -6.68 7.93 -14.92
CA ALA A 126 -7.75 6.96 -15.18
C ALA A 126 -8.56 6.65 -13.90
N ALA A 127 -7.89 6.54 -12.76
CA ALA A 127 -8.53 6.34 -11.46
C ALA A 127 -9.39 7.54 -11.06
N ALA A 128 -8.90 8.77 -11.23
CA ALA A 128 -9.66 9.98 -10.97
C ALA A 128 -10.92 10.07 -11.86
N GLU A 129 -10.80 9.75 -13.15
CA GLU A 129 -11.94 9.68 -14.07
C GLU A 129 -12.96 8.62 -13.66
N TRP A 130 -12.50 7.44 -13.24
CA TRP A 130 -13.36 6.38 -12.74
C TRP A 130 -14.10 6.80 -11.45
N VAL A 131 -13.40 7.43 -10.50
CA VAL A 131 -14.01 7.99 -9.28
C VAL A 131 -15.07 9.05 -9.62
N HIS A 132 -14.78 9.94 -10.57
CA HIS A 132 -15.74 10.96 -11.00
C HIS A 132 -17.05 10.37 -11.55
N GLN A 133 -16.98 9.20 -12.19
CA GLN A 133 -18.13 8.52 -12.79
C GLN A 133 -19.01 7.77 -11.79
N LEU A 134 -18.59 7.62 -10.53
CA LEU A 134 -19.40 6.95 -9.52
C LEU A 134 -20.76 7.65 -9.35
N THR A 135 -21.84 6.86 -9.32
CA THR A 135 -23.19 7.35 -9.10
C THR A 135 -23.84 6.58 -7.96
N PRO A 136 -24.64 7.24 -7.09
CA PRO A 136 -25.28 6.57 -5.98
C PRO A 136 -26.38 5.63 -6.49
N SER A 137 -26.47 4.43 -5.93
CA SER A 137 -27.47 3.44 -6.31
C SER A 137 -27.69 2.43 -5.19
N GLY A 138 -28.91 1.92 -5.04
CA GLY A 138 -29.12 0.66 -4.32
C GLY A 138 -28.86 0.63 -2.81
N PRO A 139 -29.04 -0.56 -2.19
CA PRO A 139 -28.68 -0.86 -0.80
C PRO A 139 -27.16 -1.06 -0.64
N THR A 140 -26.73 -1.31 0.59
CA THR A 140 -25.32 -1.38 1.00
C THR A 140 -24.86 -2.83 1.17
N PHE A 141 -24.32 -3.48 0.13
CA PHE A 141 -23.78 -4.86 0.19
C PHE A 141 -22.25 -4.84 0.23
N LEU A 142 -21.72 -4.56 1.41
CA LEU A 142 -20.29 -4.36 1.63
C LEU A 142 -19.46 -5.66 1.54
N LEU A 143 -20.03 -6.82 1.88
CA LEU A 143 -19.28 -8.07 2.03
C LEU A 143 -18.51 -8.44 0.75
N GLN A 144 -19.21 -8.56 -0.38
CA GLN A 144 -18.61 -8.99 -1.65
C GLN A 144 -17.53 -8.02 -2.13
N ALA A 145 -17.78 -6.71 -2.03
CA ALA A 145 -16.80 -5.71 -2.40
C ALA A 145 -15.53 -5.76 -1.54
N THR A 146 -15.69 -6.06 -0.24
CA THR A 146 -14.56 -6.22 0.68
C THR A 146 -13.77 -7.48 0.38
N GLU A 147 -14.44 -8.60 0.07
CA GLU A 147 -13.80 -9.85 -0.36
C GLU A 147 -12.97 -9.64 -1.63
N GLU A 148 -13.52 -8.96 -2.64
CA GLU A 148 -12.81 -8.65 -3.87
C GLU A 148 -11.62 -7.71 -3.64
N CYS A 149 -11.76 -6.74 -2.75
CA CYS A 149 -10.68 -5.82 -2.40
C CYS A 149 -9.56 -6.52 -1.61
N LEU A 150 -9.90 -7.45 -0.72
CA LEU A 150 -8.92 -8.33 -0.06
C LEU A 150 -8.20 -9.21 -1.08
N ALA A 151 -8.93 -9.76 -2.06
CA ALA A 151 -8.32 -10.53 -3.15
C ALA A 151 -7.37 -9.65 -3.99
N LEU A 152 -7.75 -8.42 -4.34
CA LEU A 152 -6.85 -7.45 -4.97
C LEU A 152 -5.60 -7.20 -4.13
N ALA A 153 -5.75 -6.96 -2.83
CA ALA A 153 -4.63 -6.72 -1.92
C ALA A 153 -3.67 -7.93 -1.82
N SER A 154 -4.19 -9.15 -1.92
CA SER A 154 -3.37 -10.38 -1.94
C SER A 154 -2.50 -10.51 -3.19
N MET A 155 -2.91 -9.89 -4.30
CA MET A 155 -2.18 -9.91 -5.57
C MET A 155 -1.08 -8.84 -5.66
N SER A 156 -1.00 -7.92 -4.70
CA SER A 156 0.03 -6.87 -4.70
C SER A 156 1.42 -7.46 -4.46
N HIS A 157 2.42 -6.87 -5.11
CA HIS A 157 3.84 -7.22 -4.87
C HIS A 157 4.44 -6.46 -3.69
N ARG A 158 3.64 -5.59 -3.05
CA ARG A 158 4.04 -4.71 -1.96
C ARG A 158 3.69 -5.34 -0.62
N ASN A 159 4.60 -5.22 0.34
CA ASN A 159 4.48 -5.84 1.66
C ASN A 159 3.73 -4.96 2.69
N ARG A 160 3.73 -3.63 2.54
CA ARG A 160 3.04 -2.69 3.43
C ARG A 160 1.76 -2.20 2.77
N ARG A 161 0.73 -3.04 2.89
CA ARG A 161 -0.59 -2.83 2.30
C ARG A 161 -1.50 -2.17 3.31
N THR A 162 -2.19 -1.14 2.87
CA THR A 162 -3.16 -0.40 3.68
C THR A 162 -4.53 -0.50 3.04
N MET A 163 -5.46 -1.11 3.78
CA MET A 163 -6.86 -1.24 3.37
C MET A 163 -7.71 -0.21 4.08
N ILE A 164 -8.58 0.47 3.31
CA ILE A 164 -9.47 1.51 3.81
C ILE A 164 -10.87 1.29 3.24
N ILE A 165 -11.88 1.19 4.11
CA ILE A 165 -13.28 1.10 3.72
C ILE A 165 -13.96 2.41 4.10
N VAL A 166 -14.70 3.00 3.16
CA VAL A 166 -15.50 4.21 3.39
C VAL A 166 -16.95 3.93 3.10
N GLY A 167 -17.85 4.32 4.00
CA GLY A 167 -19.29 4.31 3.75
C GLY A 167 -20.08 5.18 4.71
N ASP A 168 -21.39 5.30 4.50
CA ASP A 168 -22.26 6.20 5.27
C ASP A 168 -23.29 5.51 6.15
N GLY A 169 -23.24 4.18 6.22
CA GLY A 169 -24.17 3.37 7.00
C GLY A 169 -23.74 1.92 7.14
N GLU A 170 -24.63 1.14 7.74
CA GLU A 170 -24.46 -0.28 8.00
C GLU A 170 -24.76 -1.15 6.76
N PRO A 171 -24.22 -2.38 6.70
CA PRO A 171 -24.59 -3.33 5.66
C PRO A 171 -26.09 -3.64 5.66
N SER A 172 -26.70 -3.56 4.49
CA SER A 172 -28.10 -3.96 4.24
C SER A 172 -28.23 -5.44 3.87
N GLY A 173 -27.13 -6.09 3.47
CA GLY A 173 -27.11 -7.49 3.05
C GLY A 173 -25.68 -8.03 2.89
N PRO A 174 -25.39 -9.26 3.32
CA PRO A 174 -26.21 -10.17 4.14
C PRO A 174 -26.11 -9.79 5.63
N GLY A 175 -27.01 -8.94 6.14
CA GLY A 175 -27.06 -8.50 7.56
C GLY A 175 -25.76 -7.90 8.14
N ILE A 176 -25.80 -7.37 9.36
CA ILE A 176 -24.61 -6.78 10.00
C ILE A 176 -23.64 -7.89 10.46
N ALA A 177 -24.14 -8.87 11.21
CA ALA A 177 -23.32 -9.92 11.81
C ALA A 177 -22.67 -10.83 10.74
N GLU A 178 -23.45 -11.28 9.76
CA GLU A 178 -22.95 -12.15 8.69
C GLU A 178 -21.99 -11.39 7.76
N THR A 179 -22.22 -10.10 7.47
CA THR A 179 -21.21 -9.27 6.78
C THR A 179 -19.91 -9.18 7.58
N LEU A 180 -19.98 -8.93 8.89
CA LEU A 180 -18.79 -8.83 9.74
C LEU A 180 -18.02 -10.17 9.77
N GLU A 181 -18.70 -11.28 10.05
CA GLU A 181 -18.10 -12.62 10.08
C GLU A 181 -17.51 -13.03 8.72
N GLY A 182 -18.19 -12.68 7.62
CA GLY A 182 -17.71 -12.91 6.26
C GLY A 182 -16.42 -12.16 5.98
N ILE A 183 -16.35 -10.86 6.29
CA ILE A 183 -15.13 -10.04 6.10
C ILE A 183 -13.97 -10.59 6.93
N ILE A 184 -14.21 -10.93 8.21
CA ILE A 184 -13.16 -11.50 9.08
C ILE A 184 -12.68 -12.84 8.54
N SER A 185 -13.57 -13.69 8.03
CA SER A 185 -13.22 -14.98 7.45
C SER A 185 -12.45 -14.84 6.13
N ALA A 186 -12.78 -13.84 5.32
CA ALA A 186 -12.09 -13.55 4.06
C ALA A 186 -10.70 -12.93 4.25
N ASN A 187 -10.47 -12.21 5.36
CA ASN A 187 -9.20 -11.57 5.66
C ASN A 187 -8.14 -12.54 6.18
N ALA A 188 -7.81 -13.56 5.37
CA ALA A 188 -6.87 -14.63 5.72
C ALA A 188 -5.44 -14.13 6.00
N GLU A 189 -5.07 -12.99 5.43
CA GLU A 189 -3.76 -12.36 5.62
C GLU A 189 -3.71 -11.42 6.82
N MET A 190 -4.81 -11.26 7.55
CA MET A 190 -4.93 -10.39 8.74
C MET A 190 -4.49 -8.95 8.44
N LEU A 191 -4.89 -8.43 7.28
CA LEU A 191 -4.64 -7.03 6.92
C LEU A 191 -5.42 -6.11 7.88
N PRO A 192 -4.80 -5.07 8.45
CA PRO A 192 -5.54 -4.03 9.15
C PRO A 192 -6.54 -3.36 8.20
N ILE A 193 -7.82 -3.38 8.55
CA ILE A 193 -8.88 -2.73 7.79
C ILE A 193 -9.24 -1.43 8.49
N ASN A 194 -8.79 -0.31 7.93
CA ASN A 194 -9.19 0.99 8.40
C ASN A 194 -10.59 1.31 7.89
N THR A 195 -11.40 1.97 8.71
CA THR A 195 -12.79 2.25 8.39
C THR A 195 -13.10 3.73 8.59
N ILE A 196 -13.89 4.27 7.68
CA ILE A 196 -14.32 5.67 7.70
C ILE A 196 -15.83 5.69 7.54
N LEU A 197 -16.52 6.17 8.58
CA LEU A 197 -17.95 6.47 8.52
C LEU A 197 -18.15 7.93 8.13
N VAL A 198 -18.91 8.17 7.08
CA VAL A 198 -19.35 9.51 6.66
C VAL A 198 -20.80 9.73 7.10
N GLY A 199 -21.11 10.86 7.75
CA GLY A 199 -22.43 11.15 8.28
C GLY A 199 -22.74 10.46 9.62
N ASP A 200 -24.01 10.53 10.03
CA ASP A 200 -24.44 10.20 11.40
C ASP A 200 -25.31 8.92 11.49
N SER A 201 -24.81 7.76 11.03
CA SER A 201 -25.48 6.47 11.29
C SER A 201 -24.95 5.82 12.57
N ASN A 202 -25.81 5.62 13.58
CA ASN A 202 -25.42 4.90 14.80
C ASN A 202 -25.07 3.43 14.52
N LEU A 203 -25.83 2.76 13.64
CA LEU A 203 -25.56 1.36 13.26
C LEU A 203 -24.28 1.27 12.41
N GLY A 204 -24.08 2.23 11.50
CA GLY A 204 -22.84 2.37 10.76
C GLY A 204 -21.65 2.59 11.69
N PHE A 205 -21.79 3.45 12.71
CA PHE A 205 -20.75 3.72 13.71
C PHE A 205 -20.33 2.44 14.42
N ASP A 206 -21.30 1.70 14.97
CA ASP A 206 -21.02 0.46 15.68
C ASP A 206 -20.35 -0.58 14.76
N PHE A 207 -20.83 -0.71 13.53
CA PHE A 207 -20.29 -1.65 12.55
C PHE A 207 -18.85 -1.31 12.15
N PHE A 208 -18.59 -0.08 11.68
CA PHE A 208 -17.27 0.32 11.20
C PHE A 208 -16.23 0.35 12.32
N ASN A 209 -16.61 0.82 13.52
CA ASN A 209 -15.74 0.80 14.69
C ASN A 209 -15.39 -0.64 15.11
N THR A 210 -16.38 -1.54 15.11
CA THR A 210 -16.15 -2.97 15.43
C THR A 210 -15.24 -3.63 14.40
N LEU A 211 -15.47 -3.42 13.10
CA LEU A 211 -14.66 -4.02 12.04
C LEU A 211 -13.20 -3.58 12.11
N ALA A 212 -12.93 -2.28 12.30
CA ALA A 212 -11.57 -1.79 12.50
C ALA A 212 -10.92 -2.41 13.74
N GLY A 213 -11.63 -2.43 14.87
CA GLY A 213 -11.12 -3.02 16.11
C GLY A 213 -10.78 -4.51 16.01
N LEU A 214 -11.59 -5.30 15.29
CA LEU A 214 -11.36 -6.74 15.11
C LEU A 214 -10.22 -7.05 14.14
N THR A 215 -9.93 -6.17 13.19
CA THR A 215 -8.86 -6.36 12.19
C THR A 215 -7.56 -5.64 12.55
N GLY A 216 -7.55 -4.86 13.63
CA GLY A 216 -6.40 -4.05 14.04
C GLY A 216 -6.20 -2.77 13.22
N GLY A 217 -7.23 -2.35 12.47
CA GLY A 217 -7.25 -1.06 11.78
C GLY A 217 -7.74 0.09 12.68
N ASN A 218 -7.77 1.29 12.10
CA ASN A 218 -8.29 2.49 12.77
C ASN A 218 -9.68 2.87 12.26
N PHE A 219 -10.54 3.35 13.16
CA PHE A 219 -11.84 3.89 12.84
C PHE A 219 -11.83 5.42 12.87
N ARG A 220 -12.40 6.03 11.83
CA ARG A 220 -12.63 7.47 11.71
C ARG A 220 -14.10 7.76 11.49
N HIS A 221 -14.63 8.73 12.24
CA HIS A 221 -15.94 9.32 11.98
C HIS A 221 -15.77 10.70 11.34
N HIS A 222 -16.48 10.94 10.25
CA HIS A 222 -16.57 12.20 9.53
C HIS A 222 -18.05 12.60 9.45
N PRO A 223 -18.55 13.47 10.34
CA PRO A 223 -19.97 13.83 10.42
C PRO A 223 -20.48 14.59 9.17
#